data_AF-A0A355EM59-F1
#
_entry.id   AF-A0A355EM59-F1
#
_cell.length_a   1.000
_cell.length_b   1.000
_cell.length_c   1.000
_cell.angle_alpha   90.00
_cell.angle_beta   90.00
_cell.angle_gamma   90.00
#
_symmetry.space_group_name_H-M   'P 1'
#
loop_
_entity.id
_entity.type
_entity.pdbx_description
1 polymer ?
#
loop_
_entity_poly.entity_id
_entity_poly.type
_entity_poly.pdbx_seq_one_letter_code
_entity_poly.pdbx_strand_id
1 'polypeptide(L)'
;MSGMMPLVMKAISVIFLIVFVVSVALLVLTFRKPKKVSILSLLLVIVISIITLTVFSFLINYQPSSLLLALMVFAGLFIGVVWSQATHVYVENGKVMSRNSVWYLLVWGGIFALTQLVSVMTNRPPSVIMALLIMSTGSVIGMNGMIVKRYFSVKAGAQVAPAVGPGCPKCGAPVGENDAFCSRCGARR
;
A
#
# COMPACT_ATOMS: atom_id res chain seq x y z
N MET A 1 5.18 -2.77 -45.69
CA MET A 1 4.77 -2.50 -44.29
C MET A 1 5.12 -3.65 -43.31
N SER A 2 5.73 -4.76 -43.76
CA SER A 2 6.05 -5.94 -42.94
C SER A 2 7.31 -5.82 -42.07
N GLY A 3 8.27 -4.96 -42.41
CA GLY A 3 9.50 -4.76 -41.62
C GLY A 3 9.42 -3.68 -40.53
N MET A 4 8.50 -2.71 -40.65
CA MET A 4 8.43 -1.55 -39.76
C MET A 4 7.73 -1.86 -38.43
N MET A 5 6.63 -2.62 -38.47
CA MET A 5 5.88 -3.02 -37.28
C MET A 5 6.72 -3.76 -36.22
N PRO A 6 7.53 -4.79 -36.56
CA PRO A 6 8.37 -5.46 -35.56
C PRO A 6 9.46 -4.54 -34.99
N LEU A 7 9.98 -3.60 -35.79
CA LEU A 7 10.96 -2.61 -35.33
C LEU A 7 10.32 -1.64 -34.31
N VAL A 8 9.11 -1.14 -34.62
CA VAL A 8 8.34 -0.27 -33.73
C VAL A 8 8.01 -0.97 -32.42
N MET A 9 7.54 -2.22 -32.45
CA MET A 9 7.24 -2.98 -31.23
C MET A 9 8.48 -3.22 -30.36
N LYS A 10 9.64 -3.48 -30.97
CA LYS A 10 10.91 -3.58 -30.25
C LYS A 10 11.30 -2.24 -29.62
N ALA A 11 11.19 -1.14 -30.36
CA ALA A 11 11.49 0.19 -29.84
C ALA A 11 10.59 0.55 -28.65
N ILE A 12 9.28 0.31 -28.77
CA ILE A 12 8.31 0.50 -27.69
C ILE A 12 8.70 -0.34 -26.47
N SER A 13 9.01 -1.63 -26.67
CA SER A 13 9.42 -2.52 -25.57
C SER A 13 10.69 -2.04 -24.87
N VAL A 14 11.68 -1.52 -25.61
CA VAL A 14 12.92 -0.99 -25.02
C VAL A 14 12.64 0.27 -24.21
N ILE A 15 11.77 1.16 -24.69
CA ILE A 15 11.35 2.35 -23.94
C ILE A 15 10.68 1.95 -22.63
N PHE A 16 9.72 1.02 -22.66
CA PHE A 16 9.07 0.52 -21.44
C PHE A 16 10.05 -0.16 -20.48
N LEU A 17 11.03 -0.89 -20.99
CA LEU A 17 12.09 -1.48 -20.17
C LEU A 17 12.90 -0.38 -19.45
N ILE A 18 13.31 0.67 -20.16
CA ILE A 18 14.05 1.80 -19.57
C ILE A 18 13.21 2.48 -18.49
N VAL A 19 11.94 2.80 -18.79
CA VAL A 19 11.03 3.42 -17.82
C VAL A 19 10.85 2.53 -16.59
N PHE A 20 10.70 1.23 -16.78
CA PHE A 20 10.61 0.26 -15.69
C PHE A 20 11.86 0.28 -14.81
N VAL A 21 13.05 0.16 -15.40
CA VAL A 21 14.33 0.17 -14.67
C VAL A 21 14.50 1.46 -13.87
N VAL A 22 14.22 2.62 -14.49
CA VAL A 22 14.29 3.92 -13.80
C VAL A 22 13.28 3.99 -12.66
N SER A 23 12.04 3.51 -12.86
CA SER A 23 11.00 3.48 -11.83
C SER A 23 11.43 2.63 -10.63
N VAL A 24 11.99 1.45 -10.87
CA VAL A 24 12.53 0.57 -9.81
C VAL A 24 13.71 1.22 -9.10
N ALA A 25 14.65 1.82 -9.83
CA ALA A 25 15.78 2.52 -9.21
C ALA A 25 15.29 3.64 -8.28
N LEU A 26 14.33 4.46 -8.74
CA LEU A 26 13.74 5.52 -7.92
C LEU A 26 12.99 4.96 -6.70
N LEU A 27 12.29 3.83 -6.83
CA LEU A 27 11.66 3.15 -5.69
C LEU A 27 12.71 2.76 -4.64
N VAL A 28 13.78 2.09 -5.06
CA VAL A 28 14.88 1.64 -4.18
C VAL A 28 15.61 2.82 -3.51
N LEU A 29 15.74 3.96 -4.20
CA LEU A 29 16.39 5.15 -3.64
C LEU A 29 15.47 5.96 -2.72
N THR A 30 14.14 5.85 -2.88
CA THR A 30 13.17 6.71 -2.17
C THR A 30 12.27 5.99 -1.17
N PHE A 31 12.34 4.66 -1.03
CA PHE A 31 11.40 3.90 -0.19
C PHE A 31 11.41 4.32 1.29
N ARG A 32 12.57 4.74 1.83
CA ARG A 32 12.68 5.17 3.24
C ARG A 32 12.30 6.63 3.48
N LYS A 33 12.08 7.44 2.43
CA LYS A 33 11.75 8.86 2.60
C LYS A 33 10.33 8.99 3.17
N PRO A 34 10.12 9.85 4.18
CA PRO A 34 8.79 10.06 4.76
C PRO A 34 7.87 10.72 3.72
N LYS A 35 6.67 10.17 3.55
CA LYS A 35 5.67 10.67 2.59
C LYS A 35 4.37 11.00 3.30
N LYS A 36 3.81 12.17 2.98
CA LYS A 36 2.48 12.55 3.46
C LYS A 36 1.44 11.57 2.93
N VAL A 37 0.64 11.01 3.83
CA VAL A 37 -0.45 10.12 3.44
C VAL A 37 -1.63 10.97 2.94
N SER A 38 -1.99 10.79 1.66
CA SER A 38 -3.18 11.39 1.06
C SER A 38 -4.20 10.29 0.80
N ILE A 39 -5.36 10.35 1.47
CA ILE A 39 -6.45 9.39 1.28
C ILE A 39 -6.88 9.35 -0.19
N LEU A 40 -6.98 10.52 -0.83
CA LEU A 40 -7.35 10.62 -2.25
C LEU A 40 -6.39 9.85 -3.14
N SER A 41 -5.08 9.90 -2.85
CA SER A 41 -4.08 9.15 -3.61
C SER A 41 -4.24 7.64 -3.41
N LEU A 42 -4.53 7.18 -2.19
CA LEU A 42 -4.75 5.76 -1.90
C LEU A 42 -6.01 5.23 -2.60
N LEU A 43 -7.10 6.00 -2.56
CA LEU A 43 -8.36 5.64 -3.23
C LEU A 43 -8.23 5.66 -4.76
N LEU A 44 -7.52 6.65 -5.30
CA LEU A 44 -7.27 6.76 -6.74
C LEU A 44 -6.55 5.52 -7.28
N VAL A 45 -5.56 4.98 -6.56
CA VAL A 45 -4.84 3.76 -6.97
C VAL A 45 -5.75 2.52 -6.96
N ILE A 46 -6.66 2.42 -5.98
CA ILE A 46 -7.68 1.36 -5.94
C ILE A 46 -8.60 1.47 -7.15
N VAL A 47 -9.13 2.67 -7.42
CA VAL A 47 -10.05 2.93 -8.54
C VAL A 47 -9.38 2.61 -9.87
N ILE A 48 -8.16 3.08 -10.10
CA ILE A 48 -7.40 2.79 -11.33
C ILE A 48 -7.18 1.29 -11.51
N SER A 49 -6.86 0.55 -10.43
CA SER A 49 -6.67 -0.91 -10.53
C SER A 49 -7.96 -1.64 -10.90
N ILE A 50 -9.10 -1.22 -10.35
CA ILE A 50 -10.41 -1.77 -10.68
C ILE A 50 -10.76 -1.45 -12.14
N ILE A 51 -10.60 -0.20 -12.58
CA ILE A 51 -10.84 0.21 -13.98
C ILE A 51 -9.96 -0.62 -14.92
N THR A 52 -8.68 -0.77 -14.59
CA THR A 52 -7.73 -1.54 -15.39
C THR A 52 -8.18 -3.00 -15.52
N LEU A 53 -8.53 -3.65 -14.40
CA LEU A 53 -9.06 -5.01 -14.42
C LEU A 53 -10.32 -5.13 -15.29
N THR A 54 -11.27 -4.20 -15.15
CA THR A 54 -12.51 -4.20 -15.94
C THR A 54 -12.23 -4.04 -17.44
N VAL A 55 -11.38 -3.08 -17.82
CA VAL A 55 -11.02 -2.83 -19.21
C VAL A 55 -10.33 -4.04 -19.82
N PHE A 56 -9.33 -4.62 -19.15
CA PHE A 56 -8.62 -5.80 -19.66
C PHE A 56 -9.52 -7.05 -19.73
N SER A 57 -10.39 -7.24 -18.73
CA SER A 57 -11.36 -8.35 -18.75
C SER A 57 -12.34 -8.23 -19.91
N PHE A 58 -12.79 -7.01 -20.22
CA PHE A 58 -13.67 -6.73 -21.36
C PHE A 58 -12.96 -6.95 -22.70
N LEU A 59 -11.74 -6.41 -22.87
CA LEU A 59 -10.97 -6.51 -24.12
C LEU A 59 -10.60 -7.96 -24.48
N ILE A 60 -10.32 -8.81 -23.48
CA ILE A 60 -9.93 -10.20 -23.68
C ILE A 60 -11.15 -11.14 -23.66
N ASN A 61 -12.34 -10.63 -23.34
CA ASN A 61 -13.54 -11.44 -23.05
C ASN A 61 -13.24 -12.57 -22.05
N TYR A 62 -12.54 -12.21 -20.97
CA TYR A 62 -12.10 -13.16 -19.97
C TYR A 62 -13.24 -13.47 -19.01
N GLN A 63 -13.65 -14.74 -18.96
CA GLN A 63 -14.70 -15.24 -18.07
C GLN A 63 -14.11 -16.28 -17.10
N PRO A 64 -13.59 -15.87 -15.95
CA PRO A 64 -13.07 -16.80 -14.96
C PRO A 64 -14.22 -17.57 -14.29
N SER A 65 -13.94 -18.79 -13.82
CA SER A 65 -14.84 -19.44 -12.88
C SER A 65 -14.95 -18.60 -11.59
N SER A 66 -16.13 -18.59 -10.98
CA SER A 66 -16.37 -17.85 -9.73
C SER A 66 -15.41 -18.26 -8.61
N LEU A 67 -15.05 -19.55 -8.55
CA LEU A 67 -14.08 -20.08 -7.59
C LEU A 67 -12.68 -19.50 -7.81
N LEU A 68 -12.18 -19.48 -9.06
CA LEU A 68 -10.87 -18.91 -9.37
C LEU A 68 -10.84 -17.41 -9.05
N LEU A 69 -11.89 -16.69 -9.42
CA LEU A 69 -12.03 -15.27 -9.10
C LEU A 69 -11.95 -15.04 -7.59
N ALA A 70 -12.76 -15.78 -6.81
CA ALA A 70 -12.78 -15.67 -5.35
C ALA A 70 -11.41 -15.99 -4.74
N LEU A 71 -10.75 -17.06 -5.19
CA LEU A 71 -9.44 -17.47 -4.70
C LEU A 71 -8.38 -16.40 -4.99
N MET A 72 -8.31 -15.90 -6.22
CA MET A 72 -7.34 -14.87 -6.61
C MET A 72 -7.57 -13.54 -5.89
N VAL A 73 -8.83 -13.11 -5.75
CA VAL A 73 -9.18 -11.90 -4.99
C VAL A 73 -8.79 -12.06 -3.53
N PHE A 74 -9.13 -13.19 -2.90
CA PHE A 74 -8.82 -13.44 -1.50
C PHE A 74 -7.32 -13.54 -1.25
N ALA A 75 -6.60 -14.27 -2.11
CA ALA A 75 -5.13 -14.35 -2.07
C ALA A 75 -4.51 -12.95 -2.19
N GLY A 76 -4.99 -12.14 -3.14
CA GLY A 76 -4.57 -10.77 -3.31
C GLY A 76 -4.81 -9.93 -2.05
N LEU A 77 -6.05 -9.91 -1.54
CA LEU A 77 -6.40 -9.17 -0.33
C LEU A 77 -5.52 -9.57 0.85
N PHE A 78 -5.31 -10.87 1.06
CA PHE A 78 -4.45 -11.39 2.12
C PHE A 78 -3.01 -10.89 1.97
N ILE A 79 -2.42 -11.01 0.78
CA ILE A 79 -1.09 -10.49 0.47
C ILE A 79 -1.02 -8.99 0.76
N GLY A 80 -2.01 -8.21 0.31
CA GLY A 80 -2.09 -6.77 0.53
C GLY A 80 -2.14 -6.38 2.01
N VAL A 81 -2.96 -7.09 2.79
CA VAL A 81 -3.09 -6.87 4.24
C VAL A 81 -1.78 -7.18 4.96
N VAL A 82 -1.15 -8.32 4.67
CA VAL A 82 0.14 -8.69 5.24
C VAL A 82 1.22 -7.69 4.84
N TRP A 83 1.28 -7.33 3.55
CA TRP A 83 2.27 -6.38 3.04
C TRP A 83 2.11 -4.98 3.63
N SER A 84 0.88 -4.56 3.98
CA SER A 84 0.63 -3.28 4.65
C SER A 84 1.34 -3.14 6.00
N GLN A 85 1.68 -4.25 6.67
CA GLN A 85 2.46 -4.23 7.91
C GLN A 85 3.88 -3.70 7.71
N ALA A 86 4.38 -3.72 6.47
CA ALA A 86 5.68 -3.16 6.12
C ALA A 86 5.69 -1.62 6.10
N THR A 87 4.53 -0.97 6.19
CA THR A 87 4.36 0.49 6.16
C THR A 87 4.04 1.03 7.54
N HIS A 88 4.95 1.82 8.09
CA HIS A 88 4.76 2.53 9.34
C HIS A 88 3.99 3.84 9.10
N VAL A 89 2.85 4.00 9.75
CA VAL A 89 1.99 5.20 9.67
C VAL A 89 2.04 5.90 11.01
N TYR A 90 2.41 7.17 11.02
CA TYR A 90 2.62 7.95 12.25
C TYR A 90 2.24 9.41 12.04
N VAL A 91 2.10 10.17 13.13
CA VAL A 91 1.84 11.62 13.08
C VAL A 91 3.10 12.37 13.42
N GLU A 92 3.43 13.35 12.57
CA GLU A 92 4.57 14.24 12.74
C GLU A 92 4.12 15.66 12.38
N ASN A 93 4.30 16.63 13.28
CA ASN A 93 3.87 18.01 13.09
C ASN A 93 2.38 18.15 12.70
N GLY A 94 1.50 17.35 13.32
CA GLY A 94 0.06 17.32 13.03
C GLY A 94 -0.33 16.73 11.67
N LYS A 95 0.62 16.21 10.89
CA LYS A 95 0.39 15.56 9.60
C LYS A 95 0.61 14.06 9.72
N VAL A 96 -0.27 13.27 9.09
CA VAL A 96 -0.09 11.82 9.01
C VAL A 96 0.92 11.50 7.91
N MET A 97 2.04 10.90 8.33
CA MET A 97 3.15 10.51 7.48
C MET A 97 3.24 8.98 7.40
N SER A 98 3.82 8.50 6.32
CA SER A 98 4.11 7.08 6.11
C SER A 98 5.58 6.88 5.76
N ARG A 99 6.14 5.76 6.21
CA ARG A 99 7.50 5.32 5.90
C ARG A 99 7.50 3.81 5.68
N ASN A 100 8.14 3.37 4.60
CA ASN A 100 8.26 1.95 4.28
C ASN A 100 9.50 1.35 4.94
N SER A 101 9.37 0.11 5.42
CA SER A 101 10.47 -0.71 5.93
C SER A 101 11.26 -1.38 4.80
N VAL A 102 12.40 -2.00 5.12
CA VAL A 102 13.12 -2.85 4.15
C VAL A 102 12.28 -4.06 3.73
N TRP A 103 11.46 -4.57 4.65
CA TRP A 103 10.52 -5.66 4.37
C TRP A 103 9.57 -5.34 3.21
N TYR A 104 9.18 -4.06 3.06
CA TYR A 104 8.36 -3.62 1.94
C TYR A 104 9.02 -3.94 0.60
N LEU A 105 10.31 -3.66 0.49
CA LEU A 105 11.10 -3.84 -0.73
C LEU A 105 11.36 -5.32 -1.02
N LEU A 106 11.61 -6.12 0.03
CA LEU A 106 11.77 -7.58 -0.11
C LEU A 106 10.48 -8.24 -0.59
N VAL A 107 9.33 -7.92 0.02
CA VAL A 107 8.03 -8.48 -0.38
C VAL A 107 7.68 -8.03 -1.80
N TRP A 108 7.85 -6.74 -2.11
CA TRP A 108 7.60 -6.22 -3.46
C TRP A 108 8.46 -6.92 -4.52
N GLY A 109 9.77 -7.01 -4.27
CA GLY A 109 10.71 -7.66 -5.18
C GLY A 109 10.43 -9.16 -5.32
N GLY A 110 10.03 -9.82 -4.24
CA GLY A 110 9.62 -11.23 -4.25
C GLY A 110 8.37 -11.49 -5.08
N ILE A 111 7.31 -10.69 -4.90
CA ILE A 111 6.08 -10.78 -5.71
C ILE A 111 6.40 -10.48 -7.18
N PHE A 112 7.23 -9.47 -7.45
CA PHE A 112 7.65 -9.16 -8.80
C PHE A 112 8.41 -10.34 -9.42
N ALA A 113 9.42 -10.90 -8.76
CA ALA A 113 10.16 -12.06 -9.25
C ALA A 113 9.24 -13.27 -9.49
N LEU A 114 8.30 -13.54 -8.57
CA LEU A 114 7.33 -14.61 -8.69
C LEU A 114 6.43 -14.43 -9.91
N THR A 115 5.91 -13.21 -10.15
CA THR A 115 5.08 -12.93 -11.34
C THR A 115 5.86 -13.12 -12.63
N GLN A 116 7.14 -12.71 -12.68
CA GLN A 116 7.99 -12.96 -13.84
C GLN A 116 8.24 -14.45 -14.04
N LEU A 117 8.54 -15.20 -12.98
CA LEU A 117 8.77 -16.64 -13.03
C LEU A 117 7.53 -17.38 -13.55
N VAL A 118 6.35 -17.10 -12.99
CA VAL A 118 5.07 -17.71 -13.43
C VAL A 118 4.80 -17.39 -14.89
N SER A 119 5.01 -16.13 -15.31
CA SER A 119 4.81 -15.70 -16.69
C SER A 119 5.72 -16.43 -17.68
N VAL A 120 6.99 -16.63 -17.32
CA VAL A 120 7.97 -17.36 -18.15
C VAL A 120 7.67 -18.85 -18.19
N MET A 121 7.40 -19.49 -17.04
CA MET A 121 7.17 -20.94 -16.96
C MET A 121 5.88 -21.37 -17.67
N THR A 122 4.87 -20.50 -17.73
CA THR A 122 3.56 -20.84 -18.31
C THR A 122 3.43 -20.54 -19.80
N ASN A 123 4.45 -19.96 -20.45
CA ASN A 123 4.37 -19.42 -21.82
C ASN A 123 3.37 -18.26 -22.00
N ARG A 124 3.11 -17.50 -20.93
CA ARG A 124 2.32 -16.25 -20.96
C ARG A 124 0.88 -16.36 -21.51
N PRO A 125 0.09 -17.43 -21.23
CA PRO A 125 -1.28 -17.50 -21.69
C PRO A 125 -2.10 -16.35 -21.08
N PRO A 126 -3.05 -15.77 -21.84
CA PRO A 126 -3.86 -14.65 -21.34
C PRO A 126 -4.56 -14.93 -20.01
N SER A 127 -4.98 -16.19 -19.77
CA SER A 127 -5.63 -16.60 -18.52
C SER A 127 -4.75 -16.44 -17.28
N VAL A 128 -3.46 -16.76 -17.37
CA VAL A 128 -2.51 -16.63 -16.25
C VAL A 128 -2.25 -15.15 -15.98
N ILE A 129 -2.08 -14.35 -17.03
CA ILE A 129 -1.90 -12.89 -16.89
C ILE A 129 -3.12 -12.26 -16.22
N MET A 130 -4.33 -12.65 -16.61
CA MET A 130 -5.57 -12.17 -15.99
C MET A 130 -5.71 -12.62 -14.54
N ALA A 131 -5.36 -13.86 -14.21
CA ALA A 131 -5.36 -14.33 -12.81
C ALA A 131 -4.38 -13.52 -11.94
N LEU A 132 -3.17 -13.24 -12.44
CA LEU A 132 -2.20 -12.39 -11.76
C LEU A 132 -2.70 -10.94 -11.63
N LEU A 133 -3.41 -10.42 -12.64
CA LEU A 133 -4.03 -9.09 -12.58
C LEU A 133 -5.12 -9.03 -11.50
N ILE A 134 -6.00 -10.03 -11.42
CA ILE A 134 -7.03 -10.12 -10.37
C ILE A 134 -6.38 -10.14 -8.98
N MET A 135 -5.38 -10.99 -8.78
CA MET A 135 -4.64 -11.08 -7.52
C MET A 135 -3.92 -9.76 -7.18
N SER A 136 -3.32 -9.10 -8.17
CA SER A 136 -2.66 -7.80 -8.01
C SER A 136 -3.68 -6.72 -7.59
N THR A 137 -4.86 -6.68 -8.21
CA THR A 137 -5.94 -5.76 -7.84
C THR A 137 -6.41 -6.00 -6.40
N GLY A 138 -6.59 -7.26 -5.99
CA GLY A 138 -6.89 -7.61 -4.60
C GLY A 138 -5.79 -7.13 -3.63
N SER A 139 -4.52 -7.28 -4.00
CA SER A 139 -3.37 -6.82 -3.18
C SER A 139 -3.36 -5.31 -3.02
N VAL A 140 -3.64 -4.57 -4.10
CA VAL A 140 -3.76 -3.10 -4.06
C VAL A 140 -4.89 -2.67 -3.13
N ILE A 141 -6.07 -3.31 -3.23
CA ILE A 141 -7.21 -3.02 -2.36
C ILE A 141 -6.86 -3.30 -0.90
N GLY A 142 -6.32 -4.48 -0.60
CA GLY A 142 -5.96 -4.89 0.76
C GLY A 142 -4.93 -3.96 1.40
N MET A 143 -3.86 -3.62 0.67
CA MET A 143 -2.80 -2.76 1.17
C MET A 143 -3.28 -1.33 1.43
N ASN A 144 -3.91 -0.70 0.44
CA ASN A 144 -4.36 0.68 0.57
C ASN A 144 -5.52 0.82 1.56
N GLY A 145 -6.45 -0.14 1.60
CA GLY A 145 -7.54 -0.19 2.58
C GLY A 145 -7.03 -0.27 4.02
N MET A 146 -6.02 -1.11 4.29
CA MET A 146 -5.40 -1.20 5.61
C MET A 146 -4.66 0.07 6.02
N ILE A 147 -3.97 0.73 5.08
CA ILE A 147 -3.31 2.02 5.35
C ILE A 147 -4.35 3.10 5.67
N VAL A 148 -5.48 3.14 4.95
CA VAL A 148 -6.59 4.06 5.25
C VAL A 148 -7.16 3.80 6.65
N LYS A 149 -7.38 2.53 7.03
CA LYS A 149 -7.83 2.17 8.39
C LYS A 149 -6.86 2.68 9.46
N ARG A 150 -5.55 2.47 9.26
CA ARG A 150 -4.51 2.96 10.18
C ARG A 150 -4.42 4.48 10.20
N TYR A 151 -4.60 5.15 9.05
CA TYR A 151 -4.64 6.61 8.97
C TYR A 151 -5.69 7.17 9.93
N PHE A 152 -6.91 6.64 9.91
CA PHE A 152 -7.98 7.11 10.79
C PHE A 152 -7.70 6.78 12.26
N SER A 153 -7.16 5.59 12.55
CA SER A 153 -6.78 5.21 13.91
C SER A 153 -5.71 6.12 14.52
N VAL A 154 -4.64 6.42 13.77
CA VAL A 154 -3.56 7.30 14.25
C VAL A 154 -4.05 8.76 14.34
N LYS A 155 -4.86 9.22 13.38
CA LYS A 155 -5.44 10.57 13.43
C LYS A 155 -6.37 10.75 14.63
N ALA A 156 -7.22 9.77 14.93
CA ALA A 156 -8.07 9.78 16.12
C ALA A 156 -7.23 9.77 17.40
N GLY A 157 -6.20 8.92 17.48
CA GLY A 157 -5.29 8.87 18.64
C GLY A 157 -4.53 10.19 18.87
N ALA A 158 -4.09 10.85 17.80
CA ALA A 158 -3.42 12.15 17.89
C ALA A 158 -4.35 13.29 18.32
N GLN A 159 -5.66 13.18 18.09
CA GLN A 159 -6.67 14.14 18.55
C GLN A 159 -7.07 13.93 20.02
N VAL A 160 -6.89 12.71 20.55
CA VAL A 160 -7.27 12.32 21.91
C VAL A 160 -6.08 12.35 22.88
N ALA A 161 -4.86 12.59 22.39
CA ALA A 161 -3.69 12.77 23.26
C ALA A 161 -4.01 13.88 24.29
N PRO A 162 -4.06 13.55 25.59
CA PRO A 162 -4.55 14.47 26.59
C PRO A 162 -3.69 15.72 26.58
N ALA A 163 -4.35 16.88 26.60
CA ALA A 163 -3.67 18.11 26.98
C ALA A 163 -2.91 17.82 28.26
N VAL A 164 -1.59 18.03 28.26
CA VAL A 164 -0.80 17.97 29.48
C VAL A 164 -1.41 19.02 30.39
N GLY A 165 -2.25 18.59 31.33
CA GLY A 165 -2.85 19.47 32.29
C GLY A 165 -1.76 20.12 33.14
N PRO A 166 -2.06 21.24 33.80
CA PRO A 166 -1.11 21.92 34.67
C PRO A 166 -0.47 20.90 35.63
N GLY A 167 0.84 21.02 35.82
CA GLY A 167 1.58 20.17 36.75
C GLY A 167 0.98 20.25 38.15
N CYS A 168 1.01 19.15 38.89
CA CYS A 168 0.52 19.10 40.26
C CYS A 168 1.18 20.22 41.09
N PRO A 169 0.41 21.09 41.78
CA PRO A 169 0.97 22.21 42.52
C PRO A 169 1.89 21.78 43.67
N LYS A 170 1.78 20.53 44.13
CA LYS A 170 2.59 19.98 45.24
C LYS A 170 3.91 19.33 44.79
N CYS A 171 3.94 18.64 43.65
CA CYS A 171 5.10 17.82 43.25
C CYS A 171 5.54 18.01 41.80
N GLY A 172 4.84 18.83 41.02
CA GLY A 172 5.16 19.13 39.61
C GLY A 172 4.91 17.99 38.63
N ALA A 173 4.36 16.85 39.07
CA ALA A 173 4.01 15.75 38.16
C ALA A 173 2.87 16.15 37.22
N PRO A 174 2.86 15.73 35.94
CA PRO A 174 1.77 16.02 35.02
C PRO A 174 0.46 15.39 35.52
N VAL A 175 -0.64 16.16 35.53
CA VAL A 175 -1.97 15.70 35.98
C VAL A 175 -2.97 15.86 34.84
N GLY A 176 -3.63 14.77 34.44
CA GLY A 176 -4.60 14.77 33.35
C GLY A 176 -5.85 15.60 33.67
N GLU A 177 -6.52 16.12 32.63
CA GLU A 177 -7.65 17.04 32.76
C GLU A 177 -8.83 16.52 33.61
N ASN A 178 -8.97 15.20 33.73
CA ASN A 178 -10.04 14.56 34.51
C ASN A 178 -9.55 13.86 35.79
N ASP A 179 -8.28 14.03 36.16
CA ASP A 179 -7.75 13.39 37.37
C ASP A 179 -8.14 14.19 38.62
N ALA A 180 -8.91 13.58 39.52
CA ALA A 180 -9.27 14.21 40.80
C ALA A 180 -8.08 14.31 41.78
N PHE A 181 -7.06 13.45 41.60
CA PHE A 181 -5.88 13.35 42.47
C PHE A 181 -4.62 13.07 41.65
N CYS A 182 -3.47 13.55 42.12
CA CYS A 182 -2.18 13.24 41.54
C CYS A 182 -1.78 11.79 41.82
N SER A 183 -1.49 11.01 40.78
CA SER A 183 -1.06 9.60 40.87
C SER A 183 0.30 9.40 41.54
N ARG A 184 1.13 10.45 41.64
CA ARG A 184 2.48 10.37 42.24
C ARG A 184 2.49 10.68 43.74
N CYS A 185 1.69 11.65 44.18
CA CYS A 185 1.75 12.15 45.57
C CYS A 185 0.40 12.14 46.30
N GLY A 186 -0.70 11.75 45.64
CA GLY A 186 -2.04 11.67 46.21
C GLY A 186 -2.70 13.03 46.52
N ALA A 187 -2.05 14.15 46.18
CA ALA A 187 -2.64 15.47 46.39
C ALA A 187 -3.87 15.65 45.49
N ARG A 188 -4.94 16.27 46.02
CA ARG A 188 -6.07 16.72 45.22
C ARG A 188 -5.57 17.80 44.24
N ARG A 189 -6.14 17.81 43.04
CA ARG A 189 -5.75 18.72 41.97
C ARG A 189 -5.87 20.19 42.39
#